data_AF-A0A5R9L2Q4-F1
#
_entry.id   AF-A0A5R9L2Q4-F1
#
_cell.length_a   1.000
_cell.length_b   1.000
_cell.length_c   1.000
_cell.angle_alpha   90.00
_cell.angle_beta   90.00
_cell.angle_gamma   90.00
#
_symmetry.space_group_name_H-M   'P 1'
#
loop_
_entity.id
_entity.type
_entity.pdbx_description
1 polymer ?
#
loop_
_entity_poly.entity_id
_entity_poly.type
_entity_poly.pdbx_seq_one_letter_code
_entity_poly.pdbx_strand_id
1 'polypeptide(L)'
;MKKFSLILLLLSTTFAINSCSHKEKVKPEEEDNFTMEEFNKYLRRVPFIVAKAYKLVGKDTLDLLKDPIYKEYNEAVFLAFFDGPVLFYGGREIPNTKFKASARTFTINNRISLPTNLKYYWDEKLKTVVVESEGTSSYFPIIPSGKKAMLDKKKFDLNHTFEEDQNAAHPSSMTFTFEDYVIEMRPMWQYYKQEGQQVFADFVVF
;
A
#
# COMPACT_ATOMS: atom_id res chain seq x y z
N MET A 1 -59.86 37.76 58.44
CA MET A 1 -58.87 37.53 59.51
C MET A 1 -57.47 37.61 58.92
N LYS A 2 -56.60 38.38 59.57
CA LYS A 2 -55.17 38.55 59.24
C LYS A 2 -54.45 37.20 59.25
N LYS A 3 -53.48 37.00 58.36
CA LYS A 3 -52.12 36.54 58.68
C LYS A 3 -51.17 36.73 57.49
N PHE A 4 -50.17 37.55 57.75
CA PHE A 4 -48.92 37.74 57.02
C PHE A 4 -48.02 36.51 57.13
N SER A 5 -47.31 36.16 56.06
CA SER A 5 -45.93 35.60 56.02
C SER A 5 -45.53 35.61 54.54
N LEU A 6 -44.78 36.58 54.02
CA LEU A 6 -43.40 37.01 54.30
C LEU A 6 -42.33 36.04 53.75
N ILE A 7 -41.94 36.32 52.50
CA ILE A 7 -40.58 36.37 51.92
C ILE A 7 -39.70 35.10 51.97
N LEU A 8 -39.33 34.60 50.77
CA LEU A 8 -37.95 34.31 50.32
C LEU A 8 -38.01 34.01 48.80
N LEU A 9 -37.72 34.95 47.90
CA LEU A 9 -36.41 35.40 47.40
C LEU A 9 -35.59 34.31 46.67
N LEU A 10 -35.41 34.55 45.36
CA LEU A 10 -34.28 34.16 44.49
C LEU A 10 -33.99 32.67 44.27
N LEU A 11 -34.11 32.19 43.03
CA LEU A 11 -32.94 32.07 42.13
C LEU A 11 -33.36 31.62 40.72
N SER A 12 -32.93 32.41 39.75
CA SER A 12 -32.79 32.10 38.34
C SER A 12 -31.99 30.83 38.06
N THR A 13 -32.39 30.03 37.07
CA THR A 13 -31.53 29.69 35.92
C THR A 13 -32.33 28.94 34.87
N THR A 14 -32.49 29.61 33.73
CA THR A 14 -32.86 29.05 32.43
C THR A 14 -31.84 27.99 32.01
N PHE A 15 -32.23 26.71 32.00
CA PHE A 15 -31.50 25.69 31.24
C PHE A 15 -31.88 25.85 29.75
N ALA A 16 -31.16 26.73 29.07
CA ALA A 16 -31.13 26.78 27.63
C ALA A 16 -30.29 25.59 27.12
N ILE A 17 -30.96 24.65 26.44
CA ILE A 17 -30.48 23.89 25.28
C ILE A 17 -28.96 23.92 25.02
N ASN A 18 -28.24 22.96 25.61
CA ASN A 18 -26.99 22.48 25.03
C ASN A 18 -27.31 21.63 23.79
N SER A 19 -27.69 22.29 22.70
CA SER A 19 -27.52 21.74 21.36
C SER A 19 -26.03 21.76 21.06
N CYS A 20 -25.34 20.72 21.52
CA CYS A 20 -23.97 20.44 21.14
C CYS A 20 -24.01 20.06 19.66
N SER A 21 -23.98 21.07 18.77
CA SER A 21 -23.61 20.84 17.38
C SER A 21 -22.21 20.26 17.44
N HIS A 22 -22.13 18.94 17.28
CA HIS A 22 -20.89 18.22 17.02
C HIS A 22 -20.38 18.80 15.70
N LYS A 23 -19.64 19.92 15.80
CA LYS A 23 -18.75 20.37 14.74
C LYS A 23 -17.73 19.26 14.67
N GLU A 24 -18.02 18.30 13.81
CA GLU A 24 -17.08 17.34 13.29
C GLU A 24 -15.85 18.17 12.90
N LYS A 25 -14.83 18.15 13.76
CA LYS A 25 -13.54 18.72 13.43
C LYS A 25 -13.07 17.86 12.28
N VAL A 26 -13.27 18.34 11.06
CA VAL A 26 -12.53 17.90 9.89
C VAL A 26 -11.08 17.94 10.35
N LYS A 27 -10.49 16.76 10.59
CA LYS A 27 -9.06 16.65 10.84
C LYS A 27 -8.41 17.40 9.67
N PRO A 28 -7.51 18.36 9.93
CA PRO A 28 -6.68 18.89 8.87
C PRO A 28 -6.09 17.68 8.13
N GLU A 29 -6.29 17.60 6.81
CA GLU A 29 -5.46 16.72 5.99
C GLU A 29 -4.03 17.23 6.24
N GLU A 30 -3.28 16.57 7.14
CA GLU A 30 -1.85 16.78 7.21
C GLU A 30 -1.34 16.44 5.82
N GLU A 31 -0.84 17.45 5.10
CA GLU A 31 -0.05 17.21 3.89
C GLU A 31 1.12 16.36 4.32
N ASP A 32 1.00 15.06 4.12
CA ASP A 32 2.03 14.10 4.45
C ASP A 32 3.24 14.43 3.57
N ASN A 33 4.20 15.14 4.17
CA ASN A 33 5.36 15.70 3.52
C ASN A 33 6.44 14.62 3.39
N PHE A 34 6.12 13.53 2.69
CA PHE A 34 7.09 12.51 2.37
C PHE A 34 8.24 13.12 1.54
N THR A 35 9.46 12.80 1.95
CA THR A 35 10.67 13.04 1.17
C THR A 35 11.04 11.82 0.33
N MET A 36 11.84 12.04 -0.72
CA MET A 36 12.43 10.94 -1.50
C MET A 36 13.24 9.98 -0.61
N GLU A 37 13.95 10.51 0.39
CA GLU A 37 14.79 9.71 1.29
C GLU A 37 13.93 8.78 2.15
N GLU A 38 12.86 9.29 2.74
CA GLU A 38 11.90 8.48 3.49
C GLU A 38 11.29 7.43 2.60
N PHE A 39 10.87 7.79 1.39
CA PHE A 39 10.27 6.83 0.47
C PHE A 39 11.23 5.71 0.05
N ASN A 40 12.48 6.07 -0.26
CA ASN A 40 13.53 5.10 -0.57
C ASN A 40 13.82 4.15 0.61
N LYS A 41 13.66 4.61 1.86
CA LYS A 41 13.76 3.73 3.03
C LYS A 41 12.66 2.66 3.03
N TYR A 42 11.47 2.89 2.48
CA TYR A 42 10.44 1.85 2.39
C TYR A 42 10.64 0.95 1.17
N LEU A 43 10.72 1.55 -0.02
CA LEU A 43 10.73 0.81 -1.28
C LEU A 43 11.90 -0.17 -1.42
N ARG A 44 13.08 0.22 -0.94
CA ARG A 44 14.31 -0.53 -1.22
C ARG A 44 14.56 -1.67 -0.23
N ARG A 45 13.70 -1.84 0.79
CA ARG A 45 13.91 -2.81 1.87
C ARG A 45 13.39 -4.20 1.54
N VAL A 46 12.31 -4.29 0.78
CA VAL A 46 11.58 -5.53 0.56
C VAL A 46 11.16 -5.64 -0.90
N PRO A 47 11.06 -6.86 -1.46
CA PRO A 47 10.32 -7.07 -2.68
C PRO A 47 8.81 -6.89 -2.44
N PHE A 48 8.07 -6.70 -3.52
CA PHE A 48 6.64 -6.46 -3.51
C PHE A 48 5.91 -7.43 -4.43
N ILE A 49 4.76 -7.91 -3.98
CA ILE A 49 3.83 -8.67 -4.83
C ILE A 49 2.83 -7.71 -5.46
N VAL A 50 2.40 -7.99 -6.69
CA VAL A 50 1.23 -7.34 -7.30
C VAL A 50 -0.02 -7.96 -6.71
N ALA A 51 -0.61 -7.32 -5.70
CA ALA A 51 -1.77 -7.84 -4.98
C ALA A 51 -3.09 -7.59 -5.72
N LYS A 52 -3.19 -6.46 -6.44
CA LYS A 52 -4.31 -6.14 -7.32
C LYS A 52 -3.80 -5.40 -8.55
N ALA A 53 -4.42 -5.68 -9.69
CA ALA A 53 -4.16 -4.94 -10.92
C ALA A 53 -5.48 -4.76 -11.68
N TYR A 54 -5.87 -3.52 -11.91
CA TYR A 54 -7.11 -3.16 -12.57
C TYR A 54 -6.86 -2.32 -13.81
N LYS A 55 -7.73 -2.46 -14.80
CA LYS A 55 -7.83 -1.56 -15.94
C LYS A 55 -9.23 -0.94 -16.00
N LEU A 56 -9.29 0.38 -16.13
CA LEU A 56 -10.51 1.14 -16.33
C LEU A 56 -10.84 1.16 -17.83
N VAL A 57 -12.03 0.70 -18.19
CA VAL A 57 -12.53 0.71 -19.57
C VAL A 57 -13.87 1.43 -19.59
N GLY A 58 -13.84 2.72 -19.89
CA GLY A 58 -15.02 3.58 -19.79
C GLY A 58 -15.49 3.69 -18.33
N LYS A 59 -16.64 3.08 -18.01
CA LYS A 59 -17.19 3.03 -16.64
C LYS A 59 -16.91 1.70 -15.93
N ASP A 60 -16.37 0.71 -16.64
CA ASP A 60 -16.12 -0.62 -16.13
C ASP A 60 -14.70 -0.76 -15.59
N THR A 61 -14.54 -1.64 -14.61
CA THR A 61 -13.23 -2.00 -14.03
C THR A 61 -12.96 -3.46 -14.31
N LEU A 62 -11.92 -3.73 -15.10
CA LEU A 62 -11.44 -5.08 -15.38
C LEU A 62 -10.34 -5.46 -14.39
N ASP A 63 -10.52 -6.59 -13.70
CA ASP A 63 -9.48 -7.20 -12.86
C ASP A 63 -8.52 -8.02 -13.72
N LEU A 64 -7.31 -7.50 -13.92
CA LEU A 64 -6.30 -8.10 -14.78
C LEU A 64 -5.83 -9.44 -14.22
N LEU A 65 -5.75 -9.60 -12.89
CA LEU A 65 -5.21 -10.82 -12.27
C LEU A 65 -6.14 -12.03 -12.40
N LYS A 66 -7.40 -11.82 -12.82
CA LYS A 66 -8.32 -12.90 -13.18
C LYS A 66 -8.06 -13.46 -14.57
N ASP A 67 -7.37 -12.73 -15.43
CA ASP A 67 -6.94 -13.22 -16.73
C ASP A 67 -5.76 -14.21 -16.52
N PRO A 68 -5.84 -15.44 -17.05
CA PRO A 68 -4.73 -16.40 -16.97
C PRO A 68 -3.39 -15.85 -17.45
N ILE A 69 -3.39 -14.90 -18.39
CA ILE A 69 -2.17 -14.25 -18.90
C ILE A 69 -1.44 -13.47 -17.80
N TYR A 70 -2.19 -12.87 -16.85
CA TYR A 70 -1.60 -12.04 -15.80
C TYR A 70 -1.61 -12.69 -14.41
N LYS A 71 -2.23 -13.87 -14.27
CA LYS A 71 -2.33 -14.57 -12.99
C LYS A 71 -0.96 -14.82 -12.36
N GLU A 72 0.04 -15.18 -13.16
CA GLU A 72 1.41 -15.45 -12.68
C GLU A 72 2.05 -14.25 -11.97
N TYR A 73 1.65 -13.01 -12.27
CA TYR A 73 2.20 -11.82 -11.61
C TYR A 73 1.79 -11.69 -10.13
N ASN A 74 0.73 -12.40 -9.72
CA ASN A 74 0.30 -12.47 -8.33
C ASN A 74 0.87 -13.69 -7.58
N GLU A 75 1.49 -14.63 -8.28
CA GLU A 75 1.86 -15.94 -7.71
C GLU A 75 3.37 -16.22 -7.80
N ALA A 76 4.07 -15.61 -8.77
CA ALA A 76 5.45 -15.98 -9.12
C ALA A 76 6.38 -14.81 -9.48
N VAL A 77 5.87 -13.58 -9.65
CA VAL A 77 6.66 -12.40 -10.03
C VAL A 77 6.62 -11.35 -8.93
N PHE A 78 7.79 -10.95 -8.44
CA PHE A 78 7.93 -10.05 -7.30
C PHE A 78 8.81 -8.86 -7.64
N LEU A 79 8.28 -7.65 -7.54
CA LEU A 79 8.95 -6.42 -7.92
C LEU A 79 9.93 -5.95 -6.84
N ALA A 80 11.11 -5.51 -7.25
CA ALA A 80 12.13 -4.98 -6.38
C ALA A 80 12.60 -3.62 -6.90
N PHE A 81 12.54 -2.61 -6.04
CA PHE A 81 12.90 -1.24 -6.37
C PHE A 81 14.37 -1.02 -6.05
N PHE A 82 15.17 -0.75 -7.08
CA PHE A 82 16.59 -0.39 -6.99
C PHE A 82 16.80 1.06 -7.41
N ASP A 83 17.95 1.64 -7.11
CA ASP A 83 18.22 3.06 -7.40
C ASP A 83 18.11 3.37 -8.91
N GLY A 84 16.91 3.82 -9.34
CA GLY A 84 16.51 3.94 -10.74
C GLY A 84 15.58 2.80 -11.22
N PRO A 85 16.09 1.59 -11.50
CA PRO A 85 15.28 0.56 -12.14
C PRO A 85 14.40 -0.21 -11.16
N VAL A 86 13.22 -0.61 -11.63
CA VAL A 86 12.44 -1.67 -10.99
C VAL A 86 12.77 -2.98 -11.67
N LEU A 87 13.23 -3.95 -10.90
CA LEU A 87 13.50 -5.30 -11.38
C LEU A 87 12.44 -6.26 -10.82
N PHE A 88 12.45 -7.51 -11.26
CA PHE A 88 11.66 -8.54 -10.62
C PHE A 88 12.48 -9.78 -10.29
N TYR A 89 12.04 -10.49 -9.25
CA TYR A 89 12.48 -11.83 -8.91
C TYR A 89 11.42 -12.85 -9.31
N GLY A 90 11.87 -14.04 -9.70
CA GLY A 90 11.01 -15.20 -9.88
C GLY A 90 10.89 -16.03 -8.61
N GLY A 91 9.73 -16.63 -8.40
CA GLY A 91 9.52 -17.58 -7.33
C GLY A 91 8.19 -18.31 -7.48
N ARG A 92 7.63 -18.75 -6.36
CA ARG A 92 6.31 -19.40 -6.32
C ARG A 92 5.71 -19.33 -4.93
N GLU A 93 4.39 -19.41 -4.86
CA GLU A 93 3.67 -19.64 -3.61
C GLU A 93 3.99 -21.02 -3.04
N ILE A 94 4.10 -21.10 -1.71
CA ILE A 94 4.31 -22.32 -0.93
C ILE A 94 3.25 -22.42 0.17
N PRO A 95 2.92 -23.62 0.68
CA PRO A 95 1.92 -23.76 1.73
C PRO A 95 2.25 -22.96 2.99
N ASN A 96 1.30 -22.15 3.46
CA ASN A 96 1.44 -21.42 4.72
C ASN A 96 1.21 -22.37 5.90
N THR A 97 2.26 -22.60 6.68
CA THR A 97 2.24 -23.47 7.87
C THR A 97 2.57 -22.73 9.17
N LYS A 98 2.85 -21.42 9.11
CA LYS A 98 3.41 -20.65 10.24
C LYS A 98 2.59 -19.42 10.62
N PHE A 99 1.89 -18.82 9.66
CA PHE A 99 1.22 -17.52 9.85
C PHE A 99 -0.30 -17.67 9.84
N LYS A 100 -1.00 -16.57 10.16
CA LYS A 100 -2.47 -16.50 10.06
C LYS A 100 -2.95 -16.97 8.69
N ALA A 101 -4.13 -17.59 8.63
CA ALA A 101 -4.66 -18.19 7.40
C ALA A 101 -4.83 -17.22 6.22
N SER A 102 -4.96 -15.91 6.50
CA SER A 102 -5.04 -14.88 5.47
C SER A 102 -3.68 -14.55 4.83
N ALA A 103 -2.58 -14.92 5.46
CA ALA A 103 -1.24 -14.65 4.97
C ALA A 103 -0.84 -15.66 3.89
N ARG A 104 -0.08 -15.18 2.90
CA ARG A 104 0.45 -15.99 1.80
C ARG A 104 1.96 -16.09 1.91
N THR A 105 2.50 -17.27 1.65
CA THR A 105 3.94 -17.54 1.77
C THR A 105 4.53 -17.92 0.43
N PHE A 106 5.74 -17.49 0.17
CA PHE A 106 6.41 -17.64 -1.11
C PHE A 106 7.84 -18.07 -0.90
N THR A 107 8.38 -18.82 -1.86
CA THR A 107 9.83 -19.05 -1.96
C THR A 107 10.34 -18.30 -3.18
N ILE A 108 11.39 -17.51 -3.01
CA ILE A 108 11.93 -16.61 -4.04
C ILE A 108 13.37 -16.97 -4.33
N ASN A 109 13.72 -16.99 -5.63
CA ASN A 109 15.12 -16.97 -6.06
C ASN A 109 15.56 -15.50 -6.22
N ASN A 110 16.25 -14.97 -5.21
CA ASN A 110 16.68 -13.57 -5.21
C ASN A 110 18.03 -13.33 -5.90
N ARG A 111 18.65 -14.37 -6.50
CA ARG A 111 19.92 -14.24 -7.22
C ARG A 111 19.75 -13.61 -8.60
N ILE A 112 18.64 -13.93 -9.26
CA ILE A 112 18.38 -13.50 -10.64
C ILE A 112 17.30 -12.44 -10.58
N SER A 113 17.71 -11.18 -10.71
CA SER A 113 16.82 -10.07 -10.99
C SER A 113 16.71 -9.88 -12.50
N LEU A 114 15.48 -9.77 -12.99
CA LEU A 114 15.19 -9.59 -14.40
C LEU A 114 14.58 -8.20 -14.64
N PRO A 115 14.84 -7.58 -15.79
CA PRO A 115 14.37 -6.23 -16.07
C PRO A 115 12.87 -6.19 -16.32
N THR A 116 12.19 -5.20 -15.73
CA THR A 116 10.78 -4.91 -16.01
C THR A 116 10.59 -3.82 -17.08
N ASN A 117 11.67 -3.15 -17.49
CA ASN A 117 11.66 -1.89 -18.27
C ASN A 117 10.88 -0.76 -17.58
N LEU A 118 10.71 -0.84 -16.26
CA LEU A 118 10.21 0.25 -15.44
C LEU A 118 11.40 0.93 -14.73
N LYS A 119 11.33 2.24 -14.66
CA LYS A 119 12.15 3.06 -13.76
C LYS A 119 11.25 3.77 -12.77
N TYR A 120 11.77 4.10 -11.61
CA TYR A 120 11.11 5.02 -10.71
C TYR A 120 12.00 6.22 -10.40
N TYR A 121 11.35 7.35 -10.13
CA TYR A 121 12.02 8.57 -9.72
C TYR A 121 11.10 9.40 -8.83
N TRP A 122 11.68 10.34 -8.10
CA TRP A 122 10.93 11.32 -7.33
C TRP A 122 10.58 12.51 -8.21
N ASP A 123 9.29 12.85 -8.28
CA ASP A 123 8.82 14.05 -8.96
C ASP A 123 8.76 15.21 -7.97
N GLU A 124 9.67 16.17 -8.11
CA GLU A 124 9.76 17.32 -7.21
C GLU A 124 8.57 18.26 -7.28
N LYS A 125 7.86 18.31 -8.40
CA LYS A 125 6.69 19.18 -8.57
C LYS A 125 5.46 18.55 -7.91
N LEU A 126 5.30 17.24 -8.05
CA LEU A 126 4.16 16.49 -7.53
C LEU A 126 4.40 15.95 -6.12
N LYS A 127 5.64 16.03 -5.62
CA LYS A 127 6.09 15.54 -4.32
C LYS A 127 5.60 14.11 -4.07
N THR A 128 5.90 13.25 -5.03
CA THR A 128 5.54 11.82 -5.02
C THR A 128 6.48 11.02 -5.90
N VAL A 129 6.45 9.69 -5.77
CA VAL A 129 7.15 8.81 -6.69
C VAL A 129 6.34 8.57 -7.94
N VAL A 130 7.07 8.62 -9.06
CA VAL A 130 6.59 8.26 -10.38
C VAL A 130 7.31 7.01 -10.85
N VAL A 131 6.54 6.06 -11.38
CA VAL A 131 7.07 4.88 -12.09
C VAL A 131 6.76 5.07 -13.57
N GLU A 132 7.75 4.93 -14.43
CA GLU A 132 7.64 5.08 -15.88
C GLU A 132 8.08 3.80 -16.58
N SER A 133 7.29 3.37 -17.56
CA SER A 133 7.69 2.31 -18.48
C SER A 133 8.50 2.90 -19.65
N GLU A 134 9.78 2.57 -19.70
CA GLU A 134 10.72 3.02 -20.76
C GLU A 134 10.62 2.19 -22.04
N GLY A 135 9.85 1.10 -22.03
CA GLY A 135 9.77 0.18 -23.16
C GLY A 135 8.83 -0.99 -22.87
N THR A 136 8.58 -1.80 -23.89
CA THR A 136 7.81 -3.04 -23.70
C THR A 136 8.69 -4.06 -23.01
N SER A 137 8.22 -4.69 -21.93
CA SER A 137 8.89 -5.84 -21.32
C SER A 137 8.17 -7.12 -21.71
N SER A 138 8.92 -8.08 -22.25
CA SER A 138 8.41 -9.44 -22.47
C SER A 138 8.17 -10.20 -21.16
N TYR A 139 8.76 -9.71 -20.05
CA TYR A 139 8.69 -10.35 -18.74
C TYR A 139 7.69 -9.70 -17.79
N PHE A 140 7.21 -8.48 -18.10
CA PHE A 140 6.26 -7.74 -17.26
C PHE A 140 5.31 -6.87 -18.10
N PRO A 141 4.40 -7.46 -18.91
CA PRO A 141 3.51 -6.76 -19.82
C PRO A 141 2.24 -6.23 -19.13
N ILE A 142 2.14 -6.29 -17.79
CA ILE A 142 0.97 -5.81 -17.04
C ILE A 142 0.85 -4.27 -17.09
N ILE A 143 1.97 -3.57 -17.30
CA ILE A 143 2.00 -2.13 -17.57
C ILE A 143 2.38 -1.92 -19.03
N PRO A 144 1.52 -1.27 -19.84
CA PRO A 144 1.85 -0.93 -21.23
C PRO A 144 3.06 0.02 -21.33
N SER A 145 3.79 -0.11 -22.44
CA SER A 145 4.93 0.78 -22.73
C SER A 145 4.53 2.25 -22.82
N GLY A 146 5.38 3.14 -22.31
CA GLY A 146 5.17 4.59 -22.36
C GLY A 146 4.19 5.13 -21.31
N LYS A 147 3.65 4.27 -20.44
CA LYS A 147 2.78 4.69 -19.34
C LYS A 147 3.60 5.18 -18.15
N LYS A 148 3.06 6.16 -17.43
CA LYS A 148 3.57 6.66 -16.16
C LYS A 148 2.52 6.48 -15.09
N ALA A 149 2.92 6.02 -13.91
CA ALA A 149 2.09 6.02 -12.72
C ALA A 149 2.65 6.93 -11.67
N MET A 150 1.72 7.54 -10.94
CA MET A 150 2.03 8.20 -9.69
C MET A 150 1.63 7.30 -8.54
N LEU A 151 2.43 7.33 -7.48
CA LEU A 151 2.03 6.79 -6.19
C LEU A 151 0.83 7.60 -5.65
N ASP A 152 -0.26 6.90 -5.34
CA ASP A 152 -1.42 7.45 -4.65
C ASP A 152 -1.08 7.56 -3.15
N LYS A 153 -0.67 8.76 -2.73
CA LYS A 153 -0.28 9.03 -1.33
C LYS A 153 -1.41 8.75 -0.33
N LYS A 154 -2.68 8.81 -0.75
CA LYS A 154 -3.82 8.48 0.14
C LYS A 154 -4.00 6.97 0.32
N LYS A 155 -3.35 6.15 -0.51
CA LYS A 155 -3.34 4.68 -0.47
C LYS A 155 -1.91 4.15 -0.32
N PHE A 156 -1.08 4.90 0.40
CA PHE A 156 0.25 4.50 0.80
C PHE A 156 0.22 4.22 2.30
N ASP A 157 0.30 2.94 2.66
CA ASP A 157 0.29 2.48 4.04
C ASP A 157 1.25 1.30 4.13
N LEU A 158 2.52 1.57 4.46
CA LEU A 158 3.55 0.54 4.59
C LEU A 158 4.07 0.51 6.02
N ASN A 159 3.89 -0.64 6.67
CA ASN A 159 4.55 -0.93 7.94
C ASN A 159 6.07 -1.04 7.77
N HIS A 160 6.82 -0.67 8.80
CA HIS A 160 8.28 -0.61 8.75
C HIS A 160 8.93 -1.94 9.08
N THR A 161 8.22 -2.85 9.74
CA THR A 161 8.79 -4.12 10.18
C THR A 161 7.84 -5.27 9.88
N PHE A 162 8.42 -6.46 9.83
CA PHE A 162 7.68 -7.71 9.73
C PHE A 162 6.66 -7.83 10.87
N GLU A 163 7.06 -7.49 12.09
CA GLU A 163 6.23 -7.58 13.30
C GLU A 163 5.07 -6.58 13.26
N GLU A 164 5.30 -5.34 12.79
CA GLU A 164 4.24 -4.36 12.61
C GLU A 164 3.21 -4.86 11.59
N ASP A 165 3.66 -5.34 10.43
CA ASP A 165 2.76 -5.78 9.37
C ASP A 165 1.98 -7.04 9.72
N GLN A 166 2.60 -7.95 10.48
CA GLN A 166 1.92 -9.14 10.99
C GLN A 166 0.72 -8.77 11.89
N ASN A 167 0.89 -7.75 12.72
CA ASN A 167 -0.07 -7.32 13.74
C ASN A 167 -1.00 -6.18 13.27
N ALA A 168 -0.79 -5.65 12.06
CA ALA A 168 -1.61 -4.56 11.53
C ALA A 168 -3.07 -4.99 11.32
N ALA A 169 -3.99 -4.07 11.61
CA ALA A 169 -5.42 -4.28 11.41
C ALA A 169 -5.79 -4.34 9.92
N HIS A 170 -5.01 -3.67 9.08
CA HIS A 170 -5.14 -3.65 7.62
C HIS A 170 -3.80 -4.05 7.00
N PRO A 171 -3.79 -4.78 5.87
CA PRO A 171 -2.55 -5.14 5.19
C PRO A 171 -1.80 -3.91 4.68
N SER A 172 -0.48 -3.87 4.85
CA SER A 172 0.34 -2.87 4.18
C SER A 172 0.14 -2.92 2.68
N SER A 173 0.00 -1.77 2.06
CA SER A 173 -0.05 -1.66 0.61
C SER A 173 0.42 -0.30 0.10
N MET A 174 0.82 -0.30 -1.16
CA MET A 174 1.03 0.92 -1.92
C MET A 174 0.34 0.82 -3.26
N THR A 175 -0.33 1.90 -3.68
CA THR A 175 -1.07 1.93 -4.94
C THR A 175 -0.44 2.89 -5.93
N PHE A 176 -0.18 2.40 -7.14
CA PHE A 176 0.23 3.19 -8.28
C PHE A 176 -0.94 3.32 -9.25
N THR A 177 -1.23 4.55 -9.67
CA THR A 177 -2.26 4.83 -10.68
C THR A 177 -1.60 5.31 -11.95
N PHE A 178 -1.70 4.52 -13.01
CA PHE A 178 -1.45 4.94 -14.40
C PHE A 178 -2.80 5.38 -14.96
N GLU A 179 -2.87 6.42 -15.81
CA GLU A 179 -4.10 6.90 -16.48
C GLU A 179 -5.36 6.00 -16.34
N ASP A 180 -5.36 4.84 -17.00
CA ASP A 180 -6.42 3.84 -17.02
C ASP A 180 -6.09 2.53 -16.27
N TYR A 181 -5.01 2.46 -15.48
CA TYR A 181 -4.62 1.29 -14.69
C TYR A 181 -4.37 1.60 -13.22
N VAL A 182 -4.73 0.67 -12.35
CA VAL A 182 -4.44 0.76 -10.91
C VAL A 182 -3.71 -0.51 -10.49
N ILE A 183 -2.53 -0.37 -9.89
CA ILE A 183 -1.74 -1.48 -9.38
C ILE A 183 -1.53 -1.29 -7.88
N GLU A 184 -2.09 -2.20 -7.09
CA GLU A 184 -1.84 -2.31 -5.64
C GLU A 184 -0.74 -3.34 -5.42
N MET A 185 0.29 -2.93 -4.71
CA MET A 185 1.39 -3.79 -4.30
C MET A 185 1.42 -3.96 -2.78
N ARG A 186 1.88 -5.12 -2.32
CA ARG A 186 2.11 -5.39 -0.90
C ARG A 186 3.55 -5.81 -0.63
N PRO A 187 4.15 -5.38 0.49
CA PRO A 187 5.49 -5.76 0.84
C PRO A 187 5.58 -7.26 1.14
N MET A 188 6.72 -7.86 0.84
CA MET A 188 7.03 -9.25 1.14
C MET A 188 8.14 -9.32 2.18
N TRP A 189 7.86 -9.94 3.32
CA TRP A 189 8.81 -10.01 4.43
C TRP A 189 9.53 -11.33 4.47
N GLN A 190 10.86 -11.29 4.43
CA GLN A 190 11.68 -12.50 4.56
C GLN A 190 11.55 -13.05 5.99
N TYR A 191 11.08 -14.30 6.13
CA TYR A 191 10.98 -14.96 7.44
C TYR A 191 11.90 -16.18 7.57
N TYR A 192 12.44 -16.66 6.45
CA TYR A 192 13.37 -17.78 6.44
C TYR A 192 14.42 -17.59 5.36
N LYS A 193 15.66 -17.92 5.68
CA LYS A 193 16.76 -18.02 4.74
C LYS A 193 17.45 -19.35 4.99
N GLN A 194 17.57 -20.16 3.95
CA GLN A 194 18.20 -21.46 4.08
C GLN A 194 19.69 -21.28 4.41
N GLU A 195 20.15 -21.94 5.48
CA GLU A 195 21.56 -21.89 5.87
C GLU A 195 22.47 -22.40 4.73
N GLY A 196 23.56 -21.68 4.48
CA GLY A 196 24.48 -21.98 3.38
C GLY A 196 23.96 -21.64 1.97
N GLN A 197 22.69 -21.25 1.81
CA GLN A 197 22.14 -20.79 0.54
C GLN A 197 21.98 -19.27 0.56
N GLN A 198 22.64 -18.59 -0.38
CA GLN A 198 22.51 -17.14 -0.52
C GLN A 198 21.29 -16.73 -1.35
N VAL A 199 20.70 -17.68 -2.09
CA VAL A 199 19.87 -17.41 -3.28
C VAL A 199 18.40 -17.73 -3.09
N PHE A 200 18.06 -18.55 -2.10
CA PHE A 200 16.68 -18.93 -1.78
C PHE A 200 16.31 -18.45 -0.39
N ALA A 201 15.17 -17.77 -0.32
CA ALA A 201 14.58 -17.35 0.94
C ALA A 201 13.06 -17.41 0.83
N ASP A 202 12.41 -17.65 1.97
CA ASP A 202 10.96 -17.64 2.04
C ASP A 202 10.46 -16.33 2.62
N PHE A 203 9.36 -15.87 2.03
CA PHE A 203 8.74 -14.59 2.28
C PHE A 203 7.28 -14.76 2.61
N VAL A 204 6.72 -13.84 3.38
CA VAL A 204 5.30 -13.77 3.69
C VAL A 204 4.73 -12.41 3.32
N VAL A 205 3.47 -12.42 2.90
CA VAL A 205 2.62 -11.26 2.68
C VAL A 205 1.39 -11.40 3.57
N PHE A 206 1.04 -10.35 4.30
CA PHE A 206 -0.06 -10.34 5.27
C PHE A 206 -1.40 -9.81 4.73
#